data_AF-A0A7Y2CPA4-F1
#
_entry.id   AF-A0A7Y2CPA4-F1
#
_cell.length_a   1.000
_cell.length_b   1.000
_cell.length_c   1.000
_cell.angle_alpha   90.00
_cell.angle_beta   90.00
_cell.angle_gamma   90.00
#
_symmetry.space_group_name_H-M   'P 1'
#
loop_
_entity.id
_entity.type
_entity.pdbx_description
1 polymer ?
#
loop_
_entity_poly.entity_id
_entity_poly.type
_entity_poly.pdbx_seq_one_letter_code
_entity_poly.pdbx_strand_id
1 'polypeptide(L)'
;GSIWLLAALDYNWSIAVWVGMIALAGLAAETGVVMLLYLDIAYEDWKRKGKMNSYADLAEAVDHGAVQRIRPKMMTVMATFFSLVPILWATGTGSDVMRRIAAPMVGGVFTSFVAELLVFPAIYFIWRAVKVEKGPLFPVADEDESQPEPAEA
;
A
#
# COMPACT_ATOMS: atom_id res chain seq x y z
N GLY A 1 -5.60 7.72 -11.55
CA GLY A 1 -5.80 6.51 -12.38
C GLY A 1 -7.03 6.59 -13.24
N SER A 2 -8.21 6.55 -12.66
CA SER A 2 -9.49 6.42 -13.37
C SER A 2 -9.72 7.47 -14.46
N ILE A 3 -9.50 8.76 -14.16
CA ILE A 3 -9.67 9.85 -15.13
C ILE A 3 -8.75 9.68 -16.33
N TRP A 4 -7.48 9.31 -16.09
CA TRP A 4 -6.50 9.09 -17.14
C TRP A 4 -6.88 7.93 -18.06
N LEU A 5 -7.39 6.82 -17.50
CA LEU A 5 -7.80 5.67 -18.31
C LEU A 5 -9.07 5.97 -19.12
N LEU A 6 -10.02 6.72 -18.55
CA LEU A 6 -11.20 7.17 -19.28
C LEU A 6 -10.83 8.08 -20.46
N ALA A 7 -9.90 9.02 -20.24
CA ALA A 7 -9.40 9.90 -21.29
C ALA A 7 -8.66 9.09 -22.39
N ALA A 8 -7.87 8.10 -22.01
CA ALA A 8 -7.17 7.24 -22.97
C ALA A 8 -8.12 6.35 -23.80
N LEU A 9 -9.28 5.99 -23.26
CA LEU A 9 -10.31 5.18 -23.92
C LEU A 9 -11.39 6.03 -24.62
N ASP A 10 -11.28 7.35 -24.57
CA ASP A 10 -12.26 8.32 -25.09
C ASP A 10 -13.70 8.06 -24.58
N TYR A 11 -13.82 7.73 -23.29
CA TYR A 11 -15.11 7.46 -22.66
C TYR A 11 -15.75 8.73 -22.10
N ASN A 12 -17.00 8.95 -22.46
CA ASN A 12 -17.81 10.06 -21.94
C ASN A 12 -18.16 9.89 -20.46
N TRP A 13 -18.27 11.01 -19.76
CA TRP A 13 -18.84 11.07 -18.41
C TRP A 13 -20.28 10.58 -18.42
N SER A 14 -20.56 9.58 -17.58
CA SER A 14 -21.88 8.96 -17.47
C SER A 14 -22.13 8.45 -16.07
N ILE A 15 -23.38 8.14 -15.74
CA ILE A 15 -23.75 7.56 -14.44
C ILE A 15 -23.00 6.24 -14.22
N ALA A 16 -22.83 5.42 -15.26
CA ALA A 16 -22.04 4.20 -15.24
C ALA A 16 -20.59 4.44 -14.78
N VAL A 17 -19.94 5.49 -15.30
CA VAL A 17 -18.59 5.89 -14.90
C VAL A 17 -18.55 6.30 -13.43
N TRP A 18 -19.52 7.10 -12.97
CA TRP A 18 -19.60 7.51 -11.56
C TRP A 18 -19.78 6.33 -10.62
N VAL A 19 -20.63 5.36 -10.96
CA VAL A 19 -20.80 4.13 -10.20
C VAL A 19 -19.47 3.36 -10.08
N GLY A 20 -18.72 3.23 -11.18
CA GLY A 20 -17.39 2.61 -11.18
C GLY A 20 -16.38 3.35 -10.29
N MET A 21 -16.40 4.69 -10.28
CA MET A 21 -15.52 5.47 -9.41
C MET A 21 -15.88 5.35 -7.92
N ILE A 22 -17.15 5.28 -7.58
CA ILE A 22 -17.60 5.06 -6.19
C ILE A 22 -17.18 3.67 -5.73
N ALA A 23 -17.39 2.64 -6.55
CA ALA A 23 -16.95 1.28 -6.24
C ALA A 23 -15.44 1.20 -6.00
N LEU A 24 -14.66 1.87 -6.86
CA LEU A 24 -13.22 2.01 -6.67
C LEU A 24 -12.85 2.71 -5.36
N ALA A 25 -13.53 3.79 -5.00
CA ALA A 25 -13.24 4.53 -3.78
C ALA A 25 -13.44 3.65 -2.54
N GLY A 26 -14.49 2.83 -2.51
CA GLY A 26 -14.71 1.85 -1.44
C GLY A 26 -13.59 0.81 -1.36
N LEU A 27 -13.19 0.24 -2.50
CA LEU A 27 -12.08 -0.72 -2.57
C LEU A 27 -10.75 -0.11 -2.10
N ALA A 28 -10.45 1.13 -2.51
CA ALA A 28 -9.25 1.84 -2.08
C ALA A 28 -9.27 2.17 -0.58
N ALA A 29 -10.44 2.50 -0.03
CA ALA A 29 -10.59 2.72 1.41
C ALA A 29 -10.36 1.43 2.21
N GLU A 30 -10.90 0.30 1.75
CA GLU A 30 -10.67 -1.02 2.34
C GLU A 30 -9.18 -1.37 2.37
N THR A 31 -8.49 -1.30 1.22
CA THR A 31 -7.07 -1.65 1.12
C THR A 31 -6.16 -0.66 1.86
N GLY A 32 -6.56 0.61 1.94
CA GLY A 32 -5.86 1.66 2.71
C GLY A 32 -5.99 1.48 4.22
N VAL A 33 -7.19 1.22 4.75
CA VAL A 33 -7.40 0.95 6.18
C VAL A 33 -6.66 -0.32 6.58
N VAL A 34 -6.74 -1.36 5.74
CA VAL A 34 -5.97 -2.57 5.94
C VAL A 34 -4.51 -2.19 6.04
N MET A 35 -3.89 -1.44 5.11
CA MET A 35 -2.49 -0.97 5.18
C MET A 35 -2.10 -0.38 6.55
N LEU A 36 -2.89 0.59 7.03
CA LEU A 36 -2.62 1.24 8.32
C LEU A 36 -2.65 0.26 9.49
N LEU A 37 -3.56 -0.71 9.50
CA LEU A 37 -3.70 -1.67 10.60
C LEU A 37 -2.41 -2.48 10.84
N TYR A 38 -1.74 -2.99 9.80
CA TYR A 38 -0.48 -3.73 10.07
C TYR A 38 0.72 -2.80 10.20
N LEU A 39 0.68 -1.57 9.69
CA LEU A 39 1.72 -0.61 10.08
C LEU A 39 1.66 -0.40 11.59
N ASP A 40 0.45 -0.38 12.17
CA ASP A 40 0.26 -0.34 13.62
C ASP A 40 0.66 -1.65 14.33
N ILE A 41 0.29 -2.82 13.80
CA ILE A 41 0.75 -4.12 14.35
C ILE A 41 2.27 -4.22 14.33
N ALA A 42 2.91 -3.86 13.21
CA ALA A 42 4.37 -3.87 13.09
C ALA A 42 5.01 -2.90 14.08
N TYR A 43 4.43 -1.70 14.24
CA TYR A 43 4.87 -0.75 15.25
C TYR A 43 4.73 -1.33 16.67
N GLU A 44 3.58 -1.90 17.03
CA GLU A 44 3.33 -2.46 18.36
C GLU A 44 4.25 -3.64 18.68
N ASP A 45 4.49 -4.51 17.70
CA ASP A 45 5.43 -5.63 17.83
C ASP A 45 6.86 -5.14 18.10
N TRP A 46 7.30 -4.07 17.44
CA TRP A 46 8.60 -3.45 17.67
C TRP A 46 8.68 -2.75 19.03
N LYS A 47 7.61 -2.06 19.45
CA LYS A 47 7.49 -1.47 20.77
C LYS A 47 7.58 -2.53 21.88
N ARG A 48 6.87 -3.66 21.72
CA ARG A 48 6.87 -4.77 22.69
C ARG A 48 8.24 -5.43 22.82
N LYS A 49 9.04 -5.42 21.75
CA LYS A 49 10.42 -5.92 21.74
C LYS A 49 11.43 -4.95 22.35
N GLY A 50 11.01 -3.75 22.79
CA GLY A 50 11.89 -2.73 23.37
C GLY A 50 12.85 -2.09 22.36
N LYS A 51 12.69 -2.36 21.06
CA LYS A 51 13.53 -1.86 19.97
C LYS A 51 13.00 -0.57 19.36
N MET A 52 12.41 0.32 20.16
CA MET A 52 11.69 1.48 19.63
C MET A 52 12.22 2.76 20.26
N ASN A 53 13.54 2.95 20.12
CA ASN A 53 14.28 4.02 20.79
C ASN A 53 14.84 5.03 19.79
N SER A 54 14.83 4.72 18.48
CA SER A 54 15.39 5.57 17.43
C SER A 54 14.49 5.68 16.19
N TYR A 55 14.68 6.73 15.39
CA TYR A 55 14.05 6.86 14.07
C TYR A 55 14.51 5.77 13.10
N ALA A 56 15.73 5.24 13.29
CA ALA A 56 16.26 4.12 12.52
C ALA A 56 15.42 2.85 12.73
N ASP A 57 15.09 2.56 13.99
CA ASP A 57 14.23 1.43 14.34
C ASP A 57 12.81 1.60 13.78
N LEU A 58 12.29 2.83 13.75
CA LEU A 58 11.00 3.13 13.16
C LEU A 58 11.01 2.90 11.63
N ALA A 59 12.08 3.27 10.95
CA ALA A 59 12.24 3.04 9.52
C ALA A 59 12.30 1.55 9.20
N GLU A 60 13.05 0.76 9.98
CA GLU A 60 13.17 -0.68 9.80
C GLU A 60 11.85 -1.42 10.14
N ALA A 61 11.11 -0.96 11.15
CA ALA A 61 9.77 -1.45 11.46
C ALA A 61 8.78 -1.20 10.31
N VAL A 62 8.82 -0.01 9.73
CA VAL A 62 7.95 0.38 8.62
C VAL A 62 8.31 -0.38 7.35
N ASP A 63 9.60 -0.57 7.06
CA ASP A 63 10.06 -1.36 5.90
C ASP A 63 9.64 -2.83 6.03
N HIS A 64 9.88 -3.43 7.21
CA HIS A 64 9.45 -4.80 7.49
C HIS A 64 7.93 -4.98 7.37
N GLY A 65 7.15 -4.02 7.88
CA GLY A 65 5.69 -3.99 7.75
C GLY A 65 5.20 -3.76 6.32
N ALA A 66 5.91 -2.94 5.54
CA ALA A 66 5.58 -2.65 4.14
C ALA A 66 5.84 -3.87 3.24
N VAL A 67 6.99 -4.54 3.39
CA VAL A 67 7.37 -5.71 2.57
C VAL A 67 6.41 -6.89 2.77
N GLN A 68 5.98 -7.15 4.02
CA GLN A 68 5.04 -8.25 4.30
C GLN A 68 3.68 -8.06 3.60
N ARG A 69 3.33 -6.83 3.25
CA ARG A 69 2.05 -6.50 2.60
C ARG A 69 2.07 -6.50 1.10
N ILE A 70 3.24 -6.36 0.46
CA ILE A 70 3.35 -6.34 -0.99
C ILE A 70 2.73 -7.62 -1.57
N ARG A 71 2.97 -8.78 -0.94
CA ARG A 71 2.39 -10.08 -1.37
C ARG A 71 0.85 -10.10 -1.32
N PRO A 72 0.19 -9.88 -0.16
CA PRO A 72 -1.27 -9.78 -0.10
C PRO A 72 -1.87 -8.71 -1.01
N LYS A 73 -1.24 -7.53 -1.08
CA LYS A 73 -1.79 -6.41 -1.85
C LYS A 73 -1.71 -6.66 -3.35
N MET A 74 -0.61 -7.25 -3.82
CA MET A 74 -0.49 -7.70 -5.21
C MET A 74 -1.52 -8.76 -5.56
N MET A 75 -1.80 -9.71 -4.65
CA MET A 75 -2.82 -10.74 -4.88
C MET A 75 -4.19 -10.10 -5.17
N THR A 76 -4.63 -9.16 -4.35
CA THR A 76 -5.91 -8.46 -4.55
C THR A 76 -5.93 -7.70 -5.86
N VAL A 77 -4.88 -6.92 -6.13
CA VAL A 77 -4.81 -6.11 -7.36
C VAL A 77 -4.82 -6.98 -8.60
N MET A 78 -4.05 -8.06 -8.63
CA MET A 78 -4.05 -9.02 -9.73
C MET A 78 -5.43 -9.67 -9.91
N ALA A 79 -6.09 -10.09 -8.82
CA ALA A 79 -7.43 -10.65 -8.89
C ALA A 79 -8.45 -9.65 -9.48
N THR A 80 -8.37 -8.38 -9.08
CA THR A 80 -9.22 -7.32 -9.64
C THR A 80 -8.91 -7.05 -11.12
N PHE A 81 -7.64 -7.07 -11.52
CA PHE A 81 -7.30 -6.96 -12.94
C PHE A 81 -7.84 -8.14 -13.75
N PHE A 82 -7.62 -9.38 -13.30
CA PHE A 82 -8.13 -10.56 -14.01
C PHE A 82 -9.65 -10.59 -14.08
N SER A 83 -10.37 -10.01 -13.12
CA SER A 83 -11.83 -9.93 -13.18
C SER A 83 -12.34 -8.82 -14.11
N LEU A 84 -11.69 -7.64 -14.12
CA LEU A 84 -12.19 -6.46 -14.82
C LEU A 84 -11.66 -6.31 -16.26
N VAL A 85 -10.43 -6.74 -16.52
CA VAL A 85 -9.79 -6.60 -17.83
C VAL A 85 -10.61 -7.29 -18.95
N PRO A 86 -11.14 -8.52 -18.76
CA PRO A 86 -12.00 -9.15 -19.78
C PRO A 86 -13.27 -8.35 -20.08
N ILE A 87 -13.82 -7.64 -19.09
CA ILE A 87 -15.03 -6.82 -19.26
C ILE A 87 -14.77 -5.66 -20.23
N LEU A 88 -13.54 -5.12 -20.27
CA LEU A 88 -13.19 -4.04 -21.19
C LEU A 88 -13.18 -4.45 -22.67
N TRP A 89 -12.96 -5.74 -22.95
CA TRP A 89 -12.99 -6.33 -24.30
C TRP A 89 -14.28 -7.08 -24.62
N ALA A 90 -15.21 -7.17 -23.67
CA ALA A 90 -16.49 -7.83 -23.92
C ALA A 90 -17.25 -7.11 -25.04
N THR A 91 -17.73 -7.89 -26.01
CA THR A 91 -18.58 -7.43 -27.11
C THR A 91 -19.95 -8.09 -27.01
N GLY A 92 -21.02 -7.33 -27.23
CA GLY A 92 -22.39 -7.84 -27.18
C GLY A 92 -23.36 -6.85 -26.51
N THR A 93 -24.62 -7.25 -26.40
CA THR A 93 -25.67 -6.42 -25.79
C THR A 93 -25.32 -6.07 -24.34
N GLY A 94 -25.38 -4.79 -23.99
CA GLY A 94 -25.07 -4.29 -22.64
C GLY A 94 -23.58 -4.08 -22.33
N SER A 95 -22.68 -4.48 -23.25
CA SER A 95 -21.23 -4.29 -23.07
C SER A 95 -20.82 -2.83 -22.90
N ASP A 96 -21.48 -1.89 -23.59
CA ASP A 96 -21.17 -0.45 -23.48
C ASP A 96 -21.34 0.10 -22.06
N VAL A 97 -22.36 -0.38 -21.34
CA VAL A 97 -22.58 0.03 -19.94
C VAL A 97 -21.53 -0.61 -19.05
N MET A 98 -21.28 -1.91 -19.20
CA MET A 98 -20.32 -2.64 -18.38
C MET A 98 -18.88 -2.12 -18.54
N ARG A 99 -18.46 -1.79 -19.77
CA ARG A 99 -17.14 -1.20 -20.06
C ARG A 99 -16.96 0.15 -19.38
N ARG A 100 -18.01 0.98 -19.35
CA ARG A 100 -18.01 2.29 -18.69
C ARG A 100 -17.97 2.20 -17.16
N ILE A 101 -18.53 1.13 -16.58
CA ILE A 101 -18.42 0.86 -15.14
C ILE A 101 -17.03 0.33 -14.79
N ALA A 102 -16.47 -0.57 -15.60
CA ALA A 102 -15.20 -1.24 -15.32
C ALA A 102 -13.97 -0.36 -15.58
N ALA A 103 -14.00 0.51 -16.59
CA ALA A 103 -12.83 1.33 -16.97
C ALA A 103 -12.30 2.20 -15.80
N PRO A 104 -13.12 2.97 -15.07
CA PRO A 104 -12.62 3.72 -13.91
C PRO A 104 -11.95 2.84 -12.85
N MET A 105 -12.47 1.64 -12.63
CA MET A 105 -11.94 0.72 -11.63
C MET A 105 -10.56 0.19 -12.03
N VAL A 106 -10.38 -0.25 -13.29
CA VAL A 106 -9.09 -0.76 -13.78
C VAL A 106 -7.98 0.28 -13.67
N GLY A 107 -8.23 1.50 -14.17
CA GLY A 107 -7.23 2.57 -14.10
C GLY A 107 -7.00 3.06 -12.67
N GLY A 108 -8.06 3.02 -11.85
CA GLY A 108 -8.05 3.40 -10.45
C GLY A 108 -7.18 2.49 -9.59
N VAL A 109 -7.45 1.18 -9.64
CA VAL A 109 -6.80 0.15 -8.83
C VAL A 109 -5.29 0.16 -9.03
N PHE A 110 -4.83 0.34 -10.28
CA PHE A 110 -3.39 0.46 -10.55
C PHE A 110 -2.75 1.63 -9.78
N THR A 111 -3.36 2.81 -9.92
CA THR A 111 -2.78 4.03 -9.35
C THR A 111 -2.95 4.05 -7.83
N SER A 112 -4.07 3.56 -7.30
CA SER A 112 -4.30 3.47 -5.86
C SER A 112 -3.33 2.48 -5.23
N PHE A 113 -3.05 1.34 -5.88
CA PHE A 113 -2.05 0.39 -5.40
C PHE A 113 -0.67 1.03 -5.21
N VAL A 114 -0.19 1.76 -6.23
CA VAL A 114 1.09 2.48 -6.17
C VAL A 114 1.06 3.55 -5.09
N ALA A 115 -0.02 4.33 -5.02
CA ALA A 115 -0.19 5.35 -3.98
C ALA A 115 -0.23 4.73 -2.58
N GLU A 116 -0.87 3.59 -2.37
CA GLU A 116 -0.96 2.95 -1.07
C GLU A 116 0.35 2.27 -0.65
N LEU A 117 1.23 1.88 -1.57
CA LEU A 117 2.56 1.39 -1.22
C LEU A 117 3.56 2.50 -0.95
N LEU A 118 3.44 3.65 -1.61
CA LEU A 118 4.40 4.76 -1.44
C LEU A 118 3.91 5.80 -0.43
N VAL A 119 2.67 6.24 -0.58
CA VAL A 119 2.12 7.39 0.16
C VAL A 119 1.71 6.99 1.58
N PHE A 120 1.06 5.85 1.79
CA PHE A 120 0.57 5.47 3.11
C PHE A 120 1.71 5.18 4.12
N PRO A 121 2.76 4.40 3.78
CA PRO A 121 3.89 4.21 4.68
C PRO A 121 4.61 5.52 4.99
N ALA A 122 4.78 6.40 3.99
CA ALA A 122 5.39 7.72 4.18
C ALA A 122 4.57 8.60 5.14
N ILE A 123 3.25 8.68 4.96
CA ILE A 123 2.36 9.43 5.86
C ILE A 123 2.40 8.83 7.27
N TYR A 124 2.37 7.50 7.39
CA TYR A 124 2.43 6.82 8.68
C TYR A 124 3.75 7.11 9.40
N PHE A 125 4.87 7.02 8.69
CA PHE A 125 6.20 7.34 9.22
C PHE A 125 6.24 8.78 9.75
N ILE A 126 5.79 9.77 8.97
CA ILE A 126 5.74 11.18 9.40
C ILE A 126 4.85 11.35 10.63
N TRP A 127 3.67 10.74 10.64
CA TRP A 127 2.73 10.87 11.76
C TRP A 127 3.26 10.27 13.06
N ARG A 128 3.96 9.13 12.99
CA ARG A 128 4.61 8.51 14.16
C ARG A 128 5.91 9.21 14.55
N ALA A 129 6.67 9.72 13.59
CA ALA A 129 7.90 10.48 13.82
C ALA A 129 7.66 11.74 14.67
N VAL A 130 6.47 12.34 14.58
CA VAL A 130 6.05 13.47 15.43
C VAL A 130 5.76 13.04 16.88
N LYS A 131 5.42 11.77 17.12
CA LYS A 131 5.10 11.22 18.45
C LYS A 131 6.26 10.52 19.15
N VAL A 132 7.30 10.11 18.42
CA VAL A 132 8.52 9.51 18.98
C VAL A 132 9.47 10.64 19.38
N GLU A 133 9.90 10.65 20.64
CA GLU A 133 10.84 11.63 21.16
C GLU A 133 12.20 11.53 20.43
N LYS A 134 12.84 12.68 20.20
CA LYS A 134 13.98 12.86 19.27
C LYS A 134 15.19 11.95 19.61
N GLY A 135 15.28 10.77 18.98
CA GLY A 135 16.51 9.97 18.86
C GLY A 135 17.28 10.30 17.57
N PRO A 136 18.55 9.88 17.40
CA PRO A 136 19.33 10.17 16.21
C PRO A 136 18.80 9.45 14.96
N LEU A 137 18.95 10.08 13.79
CA LEU A 137 18.38 9.63 12.49
C LEU A 137 19.12 8.42 11.88
N PHE A 138 20.34 8.15 12.33
CA PHE A 138 21.17 7.05 11.85
C PHE A 138 21.51 6.12 13.02
N PRO A 139 21.38 4.80 12.83
CA PRO A 139 21.96 3.85 13.77
C PRO A 139 23.47 4.02 13.67
N VAL A 140 24.12 4.38 14.77
CA VAL A 140 25.57 4.21 14.88
C VAL A 140 25.78 2.72 14.79
N ALA A 141 26.49 2.25 13.76
CA ALA A 141 26.89 0.86 13.69
C ALA A 141 27.70 0.59 14.95
N ASP A 142 27.19 -0.31 15.81
CA ASP A 142 27.95 -0.80 16.95
C ASP A 142 29.12 -1.62 16.39
N GLU A 143 30.25 -0.94 16.12
CA GLU A 143 31.55 -1.55 15.89
C GLU A 143 32.12 -2.07 17.23
N ASP A 144 31.44 -2.97 17.94
CA ASP A 144 32.12 -3.74 19.00
C ASP A 144 31.37 -5.01 19.42
N GLU A 145 31.37 -6.04 18.57
CA GLU A 145 31.22 -7.41 19.07
C GLU A 145 32.06 -8.36 18.18
N SER A 146 33.35 -8.07 18.09
CA SER A 146 34.37 -9.00 17.56
C SER A 146 35.51 -9.19 18.57
N GLN A 147 35.16 -9.49 19.82
CA GLN A 147 36.14 -10.00 20.79
C GLN A 147 35.98 -11.53 20.90
N PRO A 148 37.04 -12.32 20.63
CA PRO A 148 36.96 -13.77 20.62
C PRO A 148 36.83 -14.34 22.04
N GLU A 149 36.00 -15.38 22.15
CA GLU A 149 35.85 -16.29 23.29
C GLU A 149 37.22 -16.69 23.88
N PRO A 150 37.51 -16.42 25.17
CA PRO A 150 38.60 -17.09 25.84
C PRO A 150 38.16 -18.53 26.14
N ALA A 151 38.74 -19.46 25.40
CA ALA A 151 38.59 -20.89 25.58
C ALA A 151 38.87 -21.32 27.03
N GLU A 152 38.01 -22.21 27.52
CA GLU A 152 38.19 -22.97 28.74
C GLU A 152 39.53 -23.74 28.74
N ALA A 153 40.37 -23.53 29.77
CA ALA A 153 41.26 -24.52 30.42
C ALA A 153 42.11 -23.86 31.52
#